data_AF-A0A1V5ZS55-F1
#
_entry.id   AF-A0A1V5ZS55-F1
#
_cell.length_a   1.000
_cell.length_b   1.000
_cell.length_c   1.000
_cell.angle_alpha   90.00
_cell.angle_beta   90.00
_cell.angle_gamma   90.00
#
_symmetry.space_group_name_H-M   'P 1'
#
loop_
_entity.id
_entity.type
_entity.pdbx_description
1 polymer ?
#
loop_
_entity_poly.entity_id
_entity_poly.type
_entity_poly.pdbx_seq_one_letter_code
_entity_poly.pdbx_strand_id
1 'polypeptide(L)' 'MAKKRQESLQADSVSILIYDPNNGQIKASINYPSFDPNNYNDVYMLKPLGIDESFIVDNDTYMDVPIYIIS' A
#
# COMPACT_ATOMS: atom_id res chain seq x y z
N MET A 1 -4.13 8.71 -12.58
CA MET A 1 -5.47 8.11 -12.71
C MET A 1 -5.91 7.39 -11.44
N ALA A 2 -5.18 6.38 -10.96
CA ALA A 2 -5.52 5.65 -9.72
C ALA A 2 -5.57 6.55 -8.47
N LYS A 3 -4.58 7.44 -8.27
CA LYS A 3 -4.57 8.46 -7.21
C LYS A 3 -5.85 9.31 -7.16
N LYS A 4 -6.20 9.93 -8.30
CA LYS A 4 -7.44 10.73 -8.44
C LYS A 4 -8.69 9.93 -8.08
N ARG A 5 -8.71 8.62 -8.36
CA ARG A 5 -9.85 7.75 -8.04
C ARG A 5 -9.93 7.45 -6.55
N GLN A 6 -8.80 7.15 -5.92
CA GLN A 6 -8.69 6.96 -4.48
C GLN A 6 -9.17 8.20 -3.71
N GLU A 7 -8.68 9.39 -4.10
CA GLU A 7 -9.09 10.68 -3.52
C GLU A 7 -10.60 10.93 -3.69
N SER A 8 -11.15 10.67 -4.88
CA SER A 8 -12.58 10.89 -5.14
C SER A 8 -13.52 9.96 -4.37
N LEU A 9 -13.05 8.75 -4.06
CA LEU A 9 -13.83 7.74 -3.34
C LEU A 9 -13.58 7.80 -1.83
N GLN A 10 -12.61 8.60 -1.38
CA GLN A 10 -12.10 8.59 -0.01
C GLN A 10 -11.80 7.16 0.48
N ALA A 11 -11.29 6.32 -0.42
CA ALA A 11 -10.99 4.92 -0.14
C ALA A 11 -9.57 4.78 0.41
N ASP A 12 -9.29 3.79 1.25
CA ASP A 12 -7.93 3.55 1.75
C ASP A 12 -6.98 3.08 0.64
N SER A 13 -7.49 2.32 -0.33
CA SER A 13 -6.74 1.85 -1.49
C SER A 13 -7.64 1.62 -2.70
N VAL A 14 -7.04 1.61 -3.89
CA VAL A 14 -7.73 1.33 -5.15
C VAL A 14 -6.87 0.38 -5.99
N SER A 15 -7.52 -0.66 -6.52
CA SER A 15 -6.94 -1.57 -7.52
C SER A 15 -7.71 -1.49 -8.83
N ILE A 16 -7.00 -1.34 -9.94
CA ILE A 16 -7.55 -1.24 -11.29
C ILE A 16 -6.90 -2.31 -12.16
N LEU A 17 -7.72 -3.22 -12.67
CA LEU A 17 -7.32 -4.29 -13.58
C LEU A 17 -7.96 -4.07 -14.96
N ILE A 18 -7.15 -4.15 -16.01
CA ILE A 18 -7.60 -4.12 -17.40
C ILE A 18 -7.22 -5.44 -18.04
N TYR A 19 -8.20 -6.16 -18.56
CA TYR A 19 -8.00 -7.43 -19.25
C TYR A 19 -8.75 -7.48 -20.58
N ASP A 20 -8.33 -8.36 -21.48
CA ASP A 20 -9.05 -8.65 -22.72
C ASP A 20 -10.27 -9.55 -22.40
N PRO A 21 -11.50 -9.12 -22.72
CA PRO A 21 -12.67 -9.93 -22.42
C PRO A 21 -12.74 -11.22 -23.25
N ASN A 22 -12.02 -11.31 -24.38
CA ASN A 22 -12.12 -12.46 -25.28
C ASN A 22 -11.16 -13.61 -24.90
N ASN A 23 -10.03 -13.31 -24.25
CA ASN A 23 -9.03 -14.32 -23.90
C ASN A 23 -8.53 -14.23 -22.45
N GLY A 24 -9.02 -13.27 -21.66
CA GLY A 24 -8.65 -13.10 -20.25
C GLY A 24 -7.24 -12.53 -20.03
N GLN A 25 -6.50 -12.15 -21.08
CA GLN A 25 -5.15 -11.60 -20.95
C GLN A 25 -5.18 -10.28 -20.19
N ILE A 26 -4.38 -10.17 -19.14
CA ILE A 26 -4.20 -8.92 -18.40
C ILE A 26 -3.34 -7.97 -19.24
N LYS A 27 -3.88 -6.77 -19.52
CA LYS A 27 -3.19 -5.70 -20.27
C LYS A 27 -2.57 -4.66 -19.35
N ALA A 28 -3.19 -4.40 -18.20
CA ALA A 28 -2.64 -3.51 -17.18
C ALA A 28 -3.19 -3.86 -15.80
N SER A 29 -2.36 -3.66 -14.77
CA SER A 29 -2.74 -3.79 -13.36
C SER A 29 -2.09 -2.65 -12.60
N ILE A 30 -2.89 -1.82 -11.93
CA ILE A 30 -2.42 -0.64 -11.22
C ILE A 30 -3.05 -0.63 -9.83
N ASN A 31 -2.22 -0.46 -8.80
CA ASN A 31 -2.65 -0.29 -7.42
C ASN A 31 -2.26 1.10 -6.92
N TYR A 32 -3.03 1.64 -5.98
CA TYR A 32 -2.68 2.88 -5.28
C TYR A 32 -3.17 2.82 -3.82
N PRO A 33 -2.37 3.27 -2.84
CA PRO A 33 -0.98 3.73 -2.97
C PRO A 33 -0.02 2.63 -3.47
N SER A 34 1.04 3.03 -4.16
CA SER A 34 2.09 2.17 -4.72
C SER A 34 3.43 2.87 -4.57
N PHE A 35 4.53 2.12 -4.66
CA PHE A 35 5.89 2.65 -4.56
C PHE A 35 6.57 2.77 -5.94
N ASP A 36 7.59 3.62 -6.05
CA ASP A 36 8.48 3.65 -7.21
C ASP A 36 9.59 2.59 -7.04
N PRO A 37 9.63 1.53 -7.88
CA PRO A 37 10.65 0.48 -7.76
C PRO A 37 12.07 0.97 -8.08
N ASN A 38 12.22 2.09 -8.80
CA ASN A 38 13.54 2.67 -9.09
C ASN A 38 14.05 3.56 -7.94
N ASN A 39 13.18 3.88 -6.98
CA ASN A 39 13.52 4.66 -5.81
C ASN A 39 13.27 3.82 -4.55
N TYR A 40 14.27 3.01 -4.20
CA TYR A 40 14.21 2.07 -3.08
C TYR A 40 13.86 2.74 -1.73
N ASN A 41 14.15 4.03 -1.59
CA ASN A 41 13.86 4.81 -0.38
C ASN A 41 12.38 5.21 -0.27
N ASP A 42 11.59 5.12 -1.34
CA ASP A 42 10.17 5.52 -1.37
C ASP A 42 9.22 4.39 -0.94
N VAL A 43 9.72 3.15 -0.88
CA VAL A 43 8.94 1.97 -0.46
C VAL A 43 8.65 1.96 1.05
N TYR A 44 9.46 2.70 1.83
CA TYR A 44 9.42 2.70 3.28
C TYR A 44 9.18 4.10 3.85
N MET A 45 8.17 4.83 3.33
CA MET A 45 7.60 5.90 4.15
C MET A 45 6.90 5.27 5.35
N LEU A 46 7.67 5.10 6.43
CA LEU A 46 7.22 4.65 7.73
C LEU A 46 6.02 5.52 8.12
N LYS A 47 4.83 4.91 8.25
CA LYS A 47 3.70 5.60 8.88
C LYS A 47 4.09 5.83 10.34
N PRO A 48 4.17 7.08 10.82
CA PRO A 48 4.40 7.32 12.24
C PRO A 48 3.23 6.72 13.02
N LEU A 49 3.54 5.91 14.03
CA LEU A 49 2.54 5.28 14.88
C LEU A 49 1.78 6.38 15.65
N GLY A 50 0.46 6.35 15.59
CA GLY A 50 -0.38 7.14 16.48
C GLY A 50 -0.30 6.66 17.94
N ILE A 51 -0.82 7.44 18.88
CA ILE A 51 -0.86 7.09 20.32
C ILE A 51 -1.55 5.72 20.52
N ASP A 52 -2.60 5.44 19.74
CA ASP A 52 -3.36 4.19 19.81
C ASP A 52 -2.60 2.99 19.21
N GLU A 53 -1.62 3.25 18.35
CA GLU A 53 -0.79 2.25 17.67
C GLU A 53 0.53 1.99 18.43
N SER A 54 0.77 2.71 19.55
CA SER A 54 1.99 2.58 20.36
C SER A 54 2.15 1.20 21.01
N PHE A 55 1.04 0.49 21.24
CA PHE A 55 1.01 -0.86 21.83
C PHE A 55 1.18 -1.99 20.81
N ILE A 56 1.33 -1.68 19.52
CA ILE A 56 1.52 -2.69 18.47
C ILE A 56 2.84 -3.44 18.65
N VAL A 57 3.88 -2.76 19.15
CA VAL A 57 5.21 -3.36 19.40
C VAL A 57 5.15 -4.44 20.47
N ASP A 58 4.21 -4.35 21.42
CA ASP A 58 4.07 -5.27 22.56
C ASP A 58 2.96 -6.32 22.37
N ASN A 59 2.35 -6.40 21.18
CA ASN A 59 1.23 -7.28 20.90
C ASN A 59 1.57 -8.29 19.80
N ASP A 60 1.74 -9.55 20.20
CA ASP A 60 2.11 -10.71 19.35
C ASP A 60 1.14 -10.96 18.18
N THR A 61 -0.06 -10.38 18.21
CA THR A 61 -1.05 -10.46 17.11
C THR A 61 -0.60 -9.69 15.87
N TYR A 62 0.34 -8.75 15.99
CA TYR A 62 0.81 -7.88 14.91
C TYR A 62 2.21 -8.24 14.38
N MET A 63 2.74 -9.42 14.72
CA MET A 63 4.07 -9.90 14.27
C MET A 63 4.26 -9.92 12.74
N ASP A 64 3.18 -9.95 11.96
CA ASP A 64 3.24 -9.94 10.49
C ASP A 64 3.56 -8.56 9.88
N VAL A 65 3.60 -7.49 10.69
CA VAL A 65 3.98 -6.15 10.24
C VAL A 65 5.45 -5.91 10.58
N PRO A 66 6.36 -5.85 9.59
CA PRO A 66 7.78 -5.63 9.86
C PRO A 66 8.02 -4.21 10.41
N ILE A 67 8.46 -4.11 11.67
CA ILE A 67 8.86 -2.87 12.32
C ILE A 67 10.38 -2.77 12.30
N TYR A 68 10.92 -1.72 11.66
CA TYR A 68 12.36 -1.46 11.62
C TYR A 68 12.71 -0.31 12.59
N ILE A 69 13.55 -0.59 13.58
CA ILE A 69 14.10 0.41 14.51
C ILE A 69 15.37 0.97 13.89
N ILE A 70 15.41 2.29 13.64
CA ILE A 70 16.63 2.99 13.24
C ILE A 70 17.30 3.48 14.53
N SER A 71 18.49 2.95 14.82
CA SER A 71 19.39 3.42 15.89
C SER A 71 20.35 4.49 15.41
#